data_AF-A0A117MPY4-F1
#
_entry.id   AF-A0A117MPY4-F1
#
_cell.length_a   1.000
_cell.length_b   1.000
_cell.length_c   1.000
_cell.angle_alpha   90.00
_cell.angle_beta   90.00
_cell.angle_gamma   90.00
#
_symmetry.space_group_name_H-M   'P 1'
#
loop_
_entity.id
_entity.type
_entity.pdbx_description
1 polymer ?
#
loop_
_entity_poly.entity_id
_entity_poly.type
_entity_poly.pdbx_seq_one_letter_code
_entity_poly.pdbx_strand_id
1 'polypeptide(L)'
;MIVAGWLVAAVLAVLVGVVGIGLVGTGLTTRAGESVSEAQVEQELGSVSTAPTTAAESPTAAPGKGTTAQSFPTRGGTVVADCDKITSMAPAQGYEVHEQSAREGEFRGLRDNHVRIKVQLTCAAGTPQIRERGES
;
A
#
# COMPACT_ATOMS: atom_id res chain seq x y z
N MET A 1 -31.99 -36.12 -22.31
CA MET A 1 -31.30 -35.11 -23.14
C MET A 1 -31.03 -33.78 -22.42
N ILE A 2 -31.89 -33.32 -21.49
CA ILE A 2 -31.68 -32.06 -20.73
C ILE A 2 -30.44 -32.07 -19.82
N VAL A 3 -30.12 -33.19 -19.18
CA VAL A 3 -28.96 -33.31 -18.27
C VAL A 3 -27.63 -33.14 -19.01
N ALA A 4 -27.52 -33.69 -20.23
CA ALA A 4 -26.32 -33.55 -21.06
C ALA A 4 -26.13 -32.10 -21.53
N GLY A 5 -27.21 -31.43 -21.94
CA GLY A 5 -27.15 -30.02 -22.32
C GLY A 5 -26.73 -29.10 -21.18
N TRP A 6 -27.22 -29.37 -19.96
CA TRP A 6 -26.86 -28.57 -18.78
C TRP A 6 -25.39 -28.75 -18.37
N LEU A 7 -24.86 -29.98 -18.44
CA LEU A 7 -23.44 -30.23 -18.18
C LEU A 7 -22.53 -29.50 -19.17
N VAL A 8 -22.89 -29.48 -20.46
CA VAL A 8 -22.13 -28.73 -21.47
C VAL A 8 -22.13 -27.24 -21.17
N ALA A 9 -23.27 -26.68 -20.78
CA ALA A 9 -23.37 -25.27 -20.39
C ALA A 9 -22.51 -24.95 -19.15
N ALA A 10 -22.52 -25.82 -18.14
CA ALA A 10 -21.70 -25.66 -16.94
C ALA A 10 -20.20 -25.68 -17.26
N VAL A 11 -19.76 -26.61 -18.12
CA VAL A 11 -18.36 -26.69 -18.57
C VAL A 11 -17.94 -25.43 -19.33
N LEU A 12 -18.78 -24.94 -20.24
CA LEU A 12 -18.51 -23.71 -20.98
C LEU A 12 -18.39 -22.49 -20.05
N ALA A 13 -19.28 -22.37 -19.06
CA ALA A 13 -19.22 -21.30 -18.07
C ALA A 13 -17.92 -21.31 -17.25
N VAL A 14 -17.49 -22.50 -16.82
CA VAL A 14 -16.22 -22.68 -16.07
C VAL A 14 -15.02 -22.31 -16.95
N LEU A 15 -15.00 -22.75 -18.22
CA LEU A 15 -13.90 -22.41 -19.14
C LEU A 15 -13.78 -20.90 -19.38
N VAL A 16 -14.90 -20.19 -19.53
CA VAL A 16 -14.90 -18.72 -19.66
C VAL A 16 -14.34 -18.05 -18.40
N GLY A 17 -14.71 -18.54 -17.21
CA GLY A 17 -14.17 -18.03 -15.94
C GLY A 17 -12.66 -18.23 -15.81
N VAL A 18 -12.16 -19.44 -16.12
CA VAL A 18 -10.72 -19.77 -16.05
C VAL A 18 -9.89 -18.95 -17.03
N VAL A 19 -10.39 -18.72 -18.25
CA VAL A 19 -9.71 -17.85 -19.25
C VAL A 19 -9.63 -16.40 -18.77
N GLY A 20 -10.71 -15.88 -18.16
CA GLY A 20 -10.71 -14.54 -17.59
C GLY A 20 -9.70 -14.34 -16.45
N ILE A 21 -9.56 -15.33 -15.56
CA ILE A 21 -8.62 -15.28 -14.42
C ILE A 21 -7.17 -15.46 -14.90
N GLY A 22 -6.93 -16.32 -15.89
CA GLY A 22 -5.60 -16.54 -16.48
C GLY A 22 -5.02 -15.28 -17.13
N LEU A 23 -5.87 -14.43 -17.72
CA LEU A 23 -5.47 -13.13 -18.29
C LEU A 23 -4.99 -12.12 -17.24
N VAL A 24 -5.47 -12.24 -16.00
CA VAL A 24 -4.98 -11.44 -14.86
C VAL A 24 -3.68 -12.03 -14.29
N GLY A 25 -3.57 -13.37 -14.32
CA GLY A 25 -2.40 -14.10 -13.79
C GLY A 25 -1.11 -13.90 -14.59
N THR A 26 -1.17 -13.82 -15.92
CA THR A 26 0.04 -13.68 -16.76
C THR A 26 0.81 -12.37 -16.52
N GLY A 27 0.16 -11.34 -15.97
CA GLY A 27 0.81 -10.10 -15.54
C GLY A 27 1.53 -10.18 -14.19
N LEU A 28 1.19 -11.17 -13.34
CA LEU A 28 1.75 -11.35 -12.00
C LEU A 28 2.80 -12.47 -11.96
N THR A 29 2.64 -13.53 -12.75
CA THR A 29 3.52 -14.71 -12.68
C THR A 29 4.92 -14.47 -13.28
N THR A 30 5.09 -13.52 -14.21
CA THR A 30 6.43 -13.17 -14.76
C THR A 30 7.29 -12.34 -13.78
N ARG A 31 6.71 -11.78 -12.71
CA ARG A 31 7.45 -11.05 -11.67
C ARG A 31 7.55 -11.81 -10.34
N ALA A 32 6.82 -12.90 -10.16
CA ALA A 32 6.80 -13.71 -8.94
C ALA A 32 7.96 -14.73 -8.85
N GLY A 33 9.14 -14.36 -9.34
CA GLY A 33 10.34 -15.21 -9.38
C GLY A 33 11.45 -14.81 -8.40
N GLU A 34 11.26 -13.76 -7.60
CA GLU A 34 12.22 -13.40 -6.55
C GLU A 34 11.46 -13.27 -5.23
N SER A 35 11.23 -14.42 -4.60
CA SER A 35 10.93 -14.47 -3.17
C SER A 35 12.08 -13.81 -2.41
N VAL A 36 11.75 -12.82 -1.57
CA VAL A 36 12.69 -12.21 -0.62
C VAL A 36 13.43 -13.33 0.12
N SER A 37 14.74 -13.41 -0.10
CA SER A 37 15.63 -14.44 0.45
C SER A 37 15.69 -14.34 1.97
N GLU A 38 15.56 -15.47 2.67
CA GLU A 38 15.66 -15.58 4.13
C GLU A 38 16.95 -14.94 4.68
N ALA A 39 18.02 -14.92 3.88
CA ALA A 39 19.29 -14.27 4.21
C ALA A 39 19.19 -12.74 4.38
N GLN A 40 18.20 -12.10 3.74
CA GLN A 40 17.95 -10.66 3.89
C GLN A 40 17.16 -10.35 5.17
N VAL A 41 16.31 -11.28 5.62
CA VAL A 41 15.55 -11.16 6.88
C VAL A 41 16.48 -11.27 8.09
N GLU A 42 17.48 -12.16 8.06
CA GLU A 42 18.48 -12.26 9.14
C GLU A 42 19.39 -11.03 9.24
N GLN A 43 19.67 -10.37 8.11
CA GLN A 43 20.48 -9.14 8.09
C GLN A 43 19.69 -7.91 8.63
N GLU A 44 18.38 -7.85 8.40
CA GLU A 44 17.50 -6.86 9.02
C GLU A 44 17.24 -7.15 10.51
N LEU A 45 17.10 -8.42 10.93
CA LEU A 45 16.96 -8.79 12.34
C LEU A 45 18.24 -8.51 13.16
N GLY A 46 19.42 -8.69 12.55
CA GLY A 46 20.70 -8.40 13.20
C GLY A 46 20.98 -6.91 13.44
N SER A 47 20.36 -6.03 12.65
CA SER A 47 20.53 -4.56 12.77
C SER A 47 19.58 -3.91 13.78
N VAL A 48 18.51 -4.60 14.22
CA VAL A 48 17.59 -4.13 15.27
C VAL A 48 18.13 -4.39 16.68
N SER A 49 19.16 -5.24 16.83
CA SER A 49 19.76 -5.58 18.14
C SER A 49 20.86 -4.60 18.56
N THR A 50 20.63 -3.29 18.46
CA THR A 50 21.33 -2.29 19.27
C THR A 50 20.30 -1.29 19.81
N ALA A 51 20.27 -1.15 21.11
CA ALA A 51 19.20 -0.57 21.93
C ALA A 51 18.93 0.95 21.68
N PRO A 52 17.85 1.52 22.25
CA PRO A 52 17.03 2.57 21.64
C PRO A 52 17.70 3.94 21.63
N THR A 53 17.63 4.61 20.48
CA THR A 53 17.84 6.05 20.37
C THR A 53 16.65 6.64 19.63
N THR A 54 16.02 7.62 20.28
CA THR A 54 15.10 8.59 19.70
C THR A 54 15.75 9.20 18.44
N ALA A 55 15.44 8.66 17.27
CA ALA A 55 15.68 9.29 15.98
C ALA A 55 14.66 8.75 14.99
N ALA A 56 13.84 9.65 14.46
CA ALA A 56 12.97 9.36 13.33
C ALA A 56 13.86 9.07 12.10
N GLU A 57 14.18 7.81 11.84
CA GLU A 57 14.89 7.40 10.65
C GLU A 57 13.90 7.17 9.51
N SER A 58 13.74 8.21 8.69
CA SER A 58 13.19 8.11 7.34
C SER A 58 14.03 7.12 6.52
N PRO A 59 13.43 6.15 5.80
CA PRO A 59 14.20 5.34 4.87
C PRO A 59 14.76 6.24 3.76
N THR A 60 16.09 6.34 3.69
CA THR A 60 16.81 7.05 2.63
C THR A 60 16.71 6.21 1.35
N ALA A 61 15.77 6.59 0.47
CA ALA A 61 15.75 6.11 -0.91
C ALA A 61 16.72 6.96 -1.76
N ALA A 62 17.55 6.28 -2.56
CA ALA A 62 18.57 6.88 -3.43
C ALA A 62 18.00 7.98 -4.36
N PRO A 63 18.77 9.04 -4.67
CA PRO A 63 18.28 10.16 -5.49
C PRO A 63 18.22 9.76 -6.96
N GLY A 64 17.08 9.21 -7.39
CA GLY A 64 16.65 9.29 -8.77
C GLY A 64 16.24 10.74 -9.08
N LYS A 65 16.62 11.25 -10.25
CA LYS A 65 16.18 12.58 -10.76
C LYS A 65 14.67 12.56 -11.01
N GLY A 66 13.90 12.79 -9.95
CA GLY A 66 12.45 12.95 -9.91
C GLY A 66 12.10 13.70 -8.64
N THR A 67 10.95 14.38 -8.60
CA THR A 67 10.45 15.10 -7.42
C THR A 67 10.65 14.22 -6.17
N THR A 68 11.47 14.66 -5.22
CA THR A 68 11.88 13.82 -4.08
C THR A 68 10.67 13.54 -3.21
N ALA A 69 10.18 12.30 -3.24
CA ALA A 69 9.12 11.85 -2.35
C ALA A 69 9.63 11.83 -0.91
N GLN A 70 8.83 12.33 0.01
CA GLN A 70 9.13 12.42 1.44
C GLN A 70 8.13 11.59 2.25
N SER A 71 8.59 11.05 3.38
CA SER A 71 7.78 10.28 4.31
C SER A 71 7.27 11.17 5.45
N PHE A 72 6.00 11.02 5.79
CA PHE A 72 5.30 11.79 6.81
C PHE A 72 4.59 10.84 7.79
N PRO A 73 4.99 10.83 9.08
CA PRO A 73 4.26 10.09 10.09
C PRO A 73 2.95 10.80 10.43
N THR A 74 1.90 10.02 10.67
CA THR A 74 0.55 10.49 11.05
C THR A 74 -0.03 9.61 12.15
N ARG A 75 -1.12 10.05 12.79
CA ARG A 75 -1.82 9.20 13.78
C ARG A 75 -2.36 7.89 13.19
N GLY A 76 -2.73 7.90 11.90
CA GLY A 76 -3.31 6.74 11.23
C GLY A 76 -2.28 5.82 10.57
N GLY A 77 -1.01 6.22 10.50
CA GLY A 77 0.03 5.52 9.75
C GLY A 77 1.08 6.45 9.14
N THR A 78 1.79 5.98 8.14
CA THR A 78 2.80 6.75 7.41
C THR A 78 2.32 7.06 5.99
N VAL A 79 2.57 8.26 5.51
CA VAL A 79 2.23 8.72 4.16
C VAL A 79 3.52 9.10 3.43
N VAL A 80 3.73 8.56 2.24
CA VAL A 80 4.85 8.96 1.37
C VAL A 80 4.29 9.77 0.21
N ALA A 81 4.78 10.99 0.03
CA ALA A 81 4.28 11.91 -0.97
C ALA A 81 5.38 12.81 -1.52
N ASP A 82 5.25 13.16 -2.79
CA ASP A 82 5.96 14.27 -3.41
C ASP A 82 4.98 15.44 -3.62
N CYS A 83 5.42 16.56 -4.21
CA CYS A 83 4.53 17.71 -4.43
C CYS A 83 3.43 17.46 -5.47
N ASP A 84 3.60 16.46 -6.33
CA ASP A 84 2.65 16.10 -7.36
C ASP A 84 1.56 15.19 -6.79
N LYS A 85 1.95 14.19 -5.98
CA LYS A 85 1.01 13.22 -5.42
C LYS A 85 1.48 12.47 -4.16
N ILE A 86 0.50 11.89 -3.47
CA ILE A 86 0.69 10.79 -2.52
C ILE A 86 1.06 9.54 -3.32
N THR A 87 2.22 8.97 -3.02
CA THR A 87 2.78 7.81 -3.71
C THR A 87 2.48 6.52 -2.97
N SER A 88 2.46 6.53 -1.64
CA SER A 88 2.03 5.38 -0.83
C SER A 88 1.50 5.78 0.54
N MET A 89 0.72 4.88 1.15
CA MET A 89 0.22 4.99 2.52
C MET A 89 0.35 3.64 3.20
N ALA A 90 0.86 3.62 4.44
CA ALA A 90 0.98 2.44 5.27
C ALA A 90 0.23 2.66 6.58
N PRO A 91 -0.79 1.86 6.93
CA PRO A 91 -1.58 2.08 8.12
C PRO A 91 -0.81 1.71 9.39
N ALA A 92 -1.09 2.44 10.48
CA ALA A 92 -0.66 2.06 11.82
C ALA A 92 -1.50 0.89 12.36
N GLN A 93 -1.01 0.27 13.42
CA GLN A 93 -1.68 -0.82 14.13
C GLN A 93 -3.11 -0.38 14.53
N GLY A 94 -4.13 -1.16 14.12
CA GLY A 94 -5.53 -0.86 14.44
C GLY A 94 -6.21 0.14 13.49
N TYR A 95 -5.53 0.56 12.42
CA TYR A 95 -6.10 1.36 11.33
C TYR A 95 -6.01 0.60 10.01
N GLU A 96 -6.81 1.03 9.04
CA GLU A 96 -6.71 0.64 7.64
C GLU A 96 -6.67 1.90 6.76
N VAL A 97 -6.10 1.78 5.55
CA VAL A 97 -6.25 2.81 4.52
C VAL A 97 -7.67 2.68 3.97
N HIS A 98 -8.50 3.70 4.22
CA HIS A 98 -9.88 3.71 3.74
C HIS A 98 -9.97 4.29 2.33
N GLU A 99 -9.26 5.38 2.08
CA GLU A 99 -9.25 6.06 0.79
C GLU A 99 -7.87 6.65 0.50
N GLN A 100 -7.47 6.63 -0.76
CA GLN A 100 -6.24 7.24 -1.23
C GLN A 100 -6.47 7.85 -2.62
N SER A 101 -6.13 9.13 -2.76
CA SER A 101 -6.10 9.86 -4.02
C SER A 101 -4.74 10.55 -4.20
N ALA A 102 -4.58 11.27 -5.30
CA ALA A 102 -3.33 11.99 -5.56
C ALA A 102 -2.99 13.01 -4.48
N ARG A 103 -3.96 13.66 -3.84
CA ARG A 103 -3.69 14.73 -2.85
C ARG A 103 -4.36 14.52 -1.49
N GLU A 104 -5.14 13.48 -1.33
CA GLU A 104 -5.87 13.21 -0.11
C GLU A 104 -5.80 11.73 0.23
N GLY A 105 -5.86 11.42 1.51
CA GLY A 105 -5.99 10.06 2.00
C GLY A 105 -6.78 10.04 3.29
N GLU A 106 -7.31 8.87 3.63
CA GLU A 106 -8.03 8.65 4.88
C GLU A 106 -7.59 7.34 5.50
N PHE A 107 -7.23 7.38 6.78
CA PHE A 107 -7.13 6.20 7.62
C PHE A 107 -8.39 6.06 8.47
N ARG A 108 -8.87 4.82 8.61
CA ARG A 108 -10.06 4.49 9.41
C ARG A 108 -9.70 3.50 10.49
N GLY A 109 -10.26 3.68 11.69
CA GLY A 109 -10.09 2.74 12.80
C GLY A 109 -10.78 1.41 12.52
N LEU A 110 -10.10 0.30 12.83
CA LEU A 110 -10.65 -1.05 12.69
C LEU A 110 -11.59 -1.43 13.86
N ARG A 111 -11.33 -0.90 15.05
CA ARG A 111 -12.19 -1.14 16.23
C ARG A 111 -13.42 -0.24 16.23
N ASP A 112 -13.26 0.99 15.76
CA ASP A 112 -14.32 1.98 15.63
C ASP A 112 -14.14 2.72 14.31
N ASN A 113 -15.11 2.56 13.42
CA ASN A 113 -15.10 3.11 12.07
C ASN A 113 -15.46 4.61 12.02
N HIS A 114 -15.86 5.21 13.14
CA HIS A 114 -16.06 6.66 13.27
C HIS A 114 -14.74 7.39 13.48
N VAL A 115 -13.71 6.70 13.98
CA VAL A 115 -12.36 7.27 14.10
C VAL A 115 -11.74 7.37 12.72
N ARG A 116 -11.61 8.60 12.23
CA ARG A 116 -11.07 8.91 10.89
C ARG A 116 -9.93 9.90 10.97
N ILE A 117 -8.86 9.61 10.24
CA ILE A 117 -7.69 10.47 10.10
C ILE A 117 -7.57 10.85 8.63
N LYS A 118 -7.98 12.06 8.29
CA LYS A 118 -7.80 12.61 6.95
C LYS A 118 -6.43 13.25 6.82
N VAL A 119 -5.75 12.93 5.73
CA VAL A 119 -4.46 13.49 5.35
C VAL A 119 -4.64 14.25 4.04
N GLN A 120 -4.10 15.46 3.99
CA GLN A 120 -4.15 16.29 2.79
C GLN A 120 -2.74 16.76 2.44
N LEU A 121 -2.36 16.51 1.20
CA LEU A 121 -1.09 16.92 0.62
C LEU A 121 -1.18 18.36 0.13
N THR A 122 -0.26 19.17 0.61
CA THR A 122 -0.02 20.53 0.14
C THR A 122 1.44 20.66 -0.28
N CYS A 123 1.74 21.52 -1.24
CA CYS A 123 3.13 21.81 -1.63
C CYS A 123 3.42 23.28 -1.34
N ALA A 124 4.43 23.54 -0.52
CA ALA A 124 4.88 24.89 -0.20
C ALA A 124 6.33 25.03 -0.65
N ALA A 125 6.60 25.97 -1.57
CA ALA A 125 7.93 26.21 -2.13
C ALA A 125 8.65 24.93 -2.62
N GLY A 126 7.92 24.02 -3.28
CA GLY A 126 8.48 22.77 -3.79
C GLY A 126 8.73 21.70 -2.74
N THR A 127 8.33 21.93 -1.48
CA THR A 127 8.40 20.95 -0.40
C THR A 127 7.00 20.40 -0.11
N PRO A 128 6.76 19.07 -0.22
CA PRO A 128 5.49 18.49 0.18
C PRO A 128 5.26 18.63 1.69
N GLN A 129 4.02 18.83 2.07
CA GLN A 129 3.56 19.05 3.44
C GLN A 129 2.24 18.31 3.64
N ILE A 130 2.15 17.49 4.68
CA ILE A 130 0.91 16.81 5.06
C ILE A 130 0.18 17.62 6.13
N ARG A 131 -1.11 17.86 5.89
CA ARG A 131 -2.04 18.40 6.86
C ARG A 131 -2.94 17.27 7.36
N GLU A 132 -2.94 17.04 8.67
CA GLU A 132 -3.81 16.06 9.31
C GLU A 132 -5.06 16.71 9.88
N ARG A 133 -6.18 16.00 9.76
CA ARG A 133 -7.43 16.30 10.47
C ARG A 133 -7.99 15.02 11.06
N GLY A 134 -8.21 15.01 12.37
CA GLY A 134 -8.95 13.94 13.03
C GLY A 134 -10.43 14.26 13.07
N GLU A 135 -11.25 13.24 12.80
CA GLU A 135 -12.66 13.20 13.15
C GLU A 135 -12.86 12.01 14.09
N SER A 136 -13.68 12.20 15.12
CA SER A 136 -13.94 11.23 16.21
C SER A 136 -15.41 11.28 16.56
#